data_AF-A0A6L4ZK32-F1
#
_entry.id   AF-A0A6L4ZK32-F1
#
_cell.length_a   1.000
_cell.length_b   1.000
_cell.length_c   1.000
_cell.angle_alpha   90.00
_cell.angle_beta   90.00
_cell.angle_gamma   90.00
#
_symmetry.space_group_name_H-M   'P 1'
#
loop_
_entity.id
_entity.type
_entity.pdbx_description
1 polymer ?
#
loop_
_entity_poly.entity_id
_entity_poly.type
_entity_poly.pdbx_seq_one_letter_code
_entity_poly.pdbx_strand_id
1 'polypeptide(L)'
;VTWSVNGVNGGNSTVGTISSTGLYSAPNITTNQVFTIKATSVARPTAFAQANVNVRSDLFVIRSAAVSINKGYFNQVFIKGLSVKKGNVFASTFNLDARANAVSVVNSLAISGISQTNFSLSSNTTITITGNNLQPATALIFINVSTATLDNSIAASNVVVSPDGMSLTATITVSPTTSLGTKVVIVTDNVSLSSAGSSNNSNTIQIIP
;
A
#
# COMPACT_ATOMS: atom_id res chain seq x y z
N VAL A 1 54.69 4.38 14.09
CA VAL A 1 54.55 3.92 12.68
C VAL A 1 53.68 4.90 11.93
N THR A 2 53.82 5.02 10.61
CA THR A 2 52.87 5.72 9.72
C THR A 2 52.01 4.68 8.98
N TRP A 3 50.74 5.01 8.75
CA TRP A 3 49.76 4.09 8.17
C TRP A 3 49.31 4.56 6.80
N SER A 4 49.16 3.62 5.88
CA SER A 4 48.56 3.88 4.56
C SER A 4 47.61 2.77 4.13
N VAL A 5 46.62 3.12 3.33
CA VAL A 5 45.68 2.17 2.70
C VAL A 5 45.84 2.29 1.19
N ASN A 6 46.13 1.17 0.51
CA ASN A 6 46.47 1.13 -0.92
C ASN A 6 47.51 2.21 -1.31
N GLY A 7 48.49 2.47 -0.44
CA GLY A 7 49.54 3.46 -0.65
C GLY A 7 49.16 4.91 -0.32
N VAL A 8 47.90 5.20 0.02
CA VAL A 8 47.44 6.53 0.43
C VAL A 8 47.67 6.70 1.93
N ASN A 9 48.54 7.64 2.34
CA ASN A 9 48.82 7.95 3.74
C ASN A 9 47.53 8.36 4.46
N GLY A 10 47.16 7.67 5.55
CA GLY A 10 45.90 7.87 6.27
C GLY A 10 44.62 7.39 5.53
N GLY A 11 44.72 7.06 4.23
CA GLY A 11 43.59 6.66 3.41
C GLY A 11 42.69 7.83 2.96
N ASN A 12 41.57 7.51 2.30
CA ASN A 12 40.57 8.48 1.85
C ASN A 12 39.19 7.81 1.68
N SER A 13 38.18 8.55 1.19
CA SER A 13 36.81 8.03 1.02
C SER A 13 36.68 6.87 0.01
N THR A 14 37.66 6.68 -0.88
CA THR A 14 37.62 5.63 -1.92
C THR A 14 38.32 4.34 -1.50
N VAL A 15 39.36 4.44 -0.67
CA VAL A 15 40.14 3.28 -0.19
C VAL A 15 39.88 2.94 1.28
N GLY A 16 39.05 3.73 1.96
CA GLY A 16 38.89 3.68 3.41
C GLY A 16 39.95 4.53 4.12
N THR A 17 39.70 4.82 5.40
CA THR A 17 40.61 5.62 6.24
C THR A 17 41.23 4.75 7.32
N ILE A 18 42.42 5.14 7.79
CA ILE A 18 43.10 4.45 8.89
C ILE A 18 43.64 5.46 9.90
N SER A 19 43.35 5.23 11.18
CA SER A 19 43.83 6.09 12.27
C SER A 19 45.34 5.92 12.53
N SER A 20 45.93 6.85 13.27
CA SER A 20 47.33 6.74 13.73
C SER A 20 47.56 5.52 14.65
N THR A 21 46.51 5.03 15.31
CA THR A 21 46.53 3.82 16.15
C THR A 21 46.29 2.52 15.37
N GLY A 22 46.04 2.58 14.06
CA GLY A 22 45.87 1.41 13.20
C GLY A 22 44.42 0.89 13.07
N LEU A 23 43.43 1.69 13.46
CA LEU A 23 42.02 1.34 13.25
C LEU A 23 41.61 1.70 11.81
N TYR A 24 41.26 0.70 11.02
CA TYR A 24 40.80 0.86 9.65
C TYR A 24 39.27 0.95 9.54
N SER A 25 38.78 1.94 8.80
CA SER A 25 37.38 2.08 8.40
C SER A 25 37.26 1.91 6.89
N ALA A 26 36.58 0.84 6.47
CA ALA A 26 36.37 0.53 5.06
C ALA A 26 35.50 1.58 4.35
N PRO A 27 35.69 1.80 3.03
CA PRO A 27 34.82 2.67 2.25
C PRO A 27 33.49 1.98 1.94
N ASN A 28 32.50 2.74 1.48
CA ASN A 28 31.27 2.16 0.96
C ASN A 28 31.55 1.52 -0.42
N ILE A 29 31.30 0.22 -0.57
CA ILE A 29 31.58 -0.54 -1.80
C ILE A 29 30.33 -1.24 -2.31
N THR A 30 30.18 -1.29 -3.65
CA THR A 30 29.04 -1.96 -4.31
C THR A 30 29.35 -3.40 -4.72
N THR A 31 30.61 -3.80 -4.68
CA THR A 31 31.11 -5.15 -4.96
C THR A 31 32.24 -5.48 -4.00
N ASN A 32 32.46 -6.76 -3.68
CA ASN A 32 33.58 -7.19 -2.83
C ASN A 32 34.93 -6.67 -3.36
N GLN A 33 35.77 -6.15 -2.47
CA GLN A 33 37.07 -5.56 -2.79
C GLN A 33 38.11 -5.92 -1.72
N VAL A 34 39.40 -5.85 -2.09
CA VAL A 34 40.53 -6.08 -1.19
C VAL A 34 41.34 -4.79 -1.06
N PHE A 35 41.63 -4.39 0.17
CA PHE A 35 42.47 -3.23 0.48
C PHE A 35 43.73 -3.67 1.22
N THR A 36 44.87 -3.14 0.82
CA THR A 36 46.17 -3.39 1.47
C THR A 36 46.47 -2.28 2.46
N ILE A 37 46.62 -2.64 3.72
CA ILE A 37 47.05 -1.75 4.79
C ILE A 37 48.54 -1.92 5.00
N LYS A 38 49.29 -0.82 5.09
CA LYS A 38 50.74 -0.81 5.35
C LYS A 38 51.08 0.05 6.56
N ALA A 39 51.79 -0.53 7.52
CA ALA A 39 52.44 0.18 8.62
C ALA A 39 53.93 0.35 8.33
N THR A 40 54.44 1.58 8.36
CA THR A 40 55.86 1.89 8.12
C THR A 40 56.49 2.44 9.40
N SER A 41 57.69 2.00 9.77
CA SER A 41 58.40 2.54 10.94
C SER A 41 58.83 3.98 10.72
N VAL A 42 58.60 4.85 11.72
CA VAL A 42 59.05 6.24 11.69
C VAL A 42 60.58 6.30 11.84
N ALA A 43 61.15 5.46 12.70
CA ALA A 43 62.58 5.42 12.97
C ALA A 43 63.39 4.76 11.84
N ARG A 44 62.76 3.91 11.02
CA ARG A 44 63.38 3.24 9.87
C ARG A 44 62.37 3.10 8.72
N PRO A 45 62.27 4.07 7.80
CA PRO A 45 61.26 4.08 6.74
C PRO A 45 61.28 2.87 5.78
N THR A 46 62.39 2.12 5.75
CA THR A 46 62.51 0.88 4.98
C THR A 46 61.89 -0.34 5.67
N ALA A 47 61.60 -0.28 6.98
CA ALA A 47 60.95 -1.35 7.71
C ALA A 47 59.43 -1.16 7.73
N PHE A 48 58.69 -2.13 7.19
CA PHE A 48 57.23 -2.09 7.11
C PHE A 48 56.59 -3.47 7.24
N ALA A 49 55.30 -3.49 7.58
CA ALA A 49 54.43 -4.67 7.55
C ALA A 49 53.15 -4.36 6.77
N GLN A 50 52.57 -5.38 6.13
CA GLN A 50 51.35 -5.26 5.33
C GLN A 50 50.30 -6.32 5.68
N ALA A 51 49.02 -5.95 5.53
CA ALA A 51 47.88 -6.84 5.68
C ALA A 51 46.84 -6.57 4.59
N ASN A 52 46.15 -7.63 4.14
CA ASN A 52 45.03 -7.51 3.20
C ASN A 52 43.71 -7.61 3.93
N VAL A 53 42.84 -6.64 3.71
CA VAL A 53 41.48 -6.59 4.26
C VAL A 53 40.48 -6.87 3.14
N ASN A 54 39.76 -7.98 3.25
CA ASN A 54 38.68 -8.33 2.35
C ASN A 54 37.40 -7.64 2.83
N VAL A 55 36.95 -6.62 2.13
CA VAL A 55 35.69 -5.93 2.43
C VAL A 55 34.62 -6.51 1.51
N ARG A 56 33.54 -7.00 2.10
CA ARG A 56 32.39 -7.54 1.37
C ARG A 56 31.34 -6.45 1.20
N SER A 57 30.79 -6.35 -0.01
CA SER A 57 29.63 -5.50 -0.24
C SER A 57 28.40 -6.17 0.34
N ASP A 58 27.83 -5.60 1.39
CA ASP A 58 26.51 -5.98 1.88
C ASP A 58 25.46 -5.38 0.95
N LEU A 59 25.25 -6.01 -0.21
CA LEU A 59 24.09 -5.74 -1.04
C LEU A 59 22.85 -6.24 -0.32
N PHE A 60 22.32 -5.44 0.59
CA PHE A 60 21.05 -5.72 1.25
C PHE A 60 19.90 -5.34 0.33
N VAL A 61 19.55 -6.23 -0.60
CA VAL A 61 18.35 -6.10 -1.43
C VAL A 61 17.18 -6.75 -0.70
N ILE A 62 16.39 -5.97 0.04
CA ILE A 62 15.05 -6.41 0.44
C ILE A 62 14.14 -6.26 -0.78
N ARG A 63 13.70 -7.39 -1.36
CA ARG A 63 12.49 -7.40 -2.19
C ARG A 63 11.31 -7.74 -1.30
N SER A 64 10.39 -6.80 -1.11
CA SER A 64 9.15 -7.05 -0.38
C SER A 64 8.16 -7.78 -1.29
N ALA A 65 7.71 -8.96 -0.86
CA ALA A 65 6.55 -9.62 -1.43
C ALA A 65 5.30 -9.06 -0.75
N ALA A 66 4.69 -8.07 -1.40
CA ALA A 66 3.42 -7.43 -1.04
C ALA A 66 3.34 -6.75 0.34
N VAL A 67 2.53 -5.69 0.40
CA VAL A 67 2.12 -5.01 1.64
C VAL A 67 0.64 -5.33 1.85
N SER A 68 0.29 -5.85 3.04
CA SER A 68 -1.09 -6.05 3.45
C SER A 68 -1.47 -4.99 4.48
N ILE A 69 -2.56 -4.25 4.27
CA ILE A 69 -3.11 -3.28 5.23
C ILE A 69 -4.46 -3.82 5.69
N ASN A 70 -4.62 -4.08 7.00
CA ASN A 70 -5.92 -4.41 7.60
C ASN A 70 -6.43 -3.23 8.43
N LYS A 71 -7.70 -2.86 8.28
CA LYS A 71 -8.41 -1.92 9.15
C LYS A 71 -9.29 -2.72 10.13
N GLY A 72 -9.05 -2.60 11.44
CA GLY A 72 -9.84 -3.27 12.48
C GLY A 72 -9.01 -3.59 13.75
N TYR A 73 -9.69 -3.87 14.87
CA TYR A 73 -9.06 -4.30 16.11
C TYR A 73 -8.70 -5.80 16.03
N PHE A 74 -7.41 -6.13 15.99
CA PHE A 74 -6.94 -7.53 16.05
C PHE A 74 -5.88 -7.71 17.15
N ASN A 75 -6.09 -8.70 18.02
CA ASN A 75 -5.09 -9.24 18.95
C ASN A 75 -4.46 -10.50 18.33
N GLN A 76 -3.54 -10.34 17.37
CA GLN A 76 -2.62 -11.41 16.95
C GLN A 76 -1.22 -10.90 16.68
N VAL A 77 -0.23 -11.70 17.07
CA VAL A 77 1.20 -11.50 16.80
C VAL A 77 1.50 -11.93 15.37
N PHE A 78 1.92 -11.01 14.51
CA PHE A 78 2.40 -11.35 13.16
C PHE A 78 3.89 -11.65 13.16
N ILE A 79 4.24 -12.90 12.84
CA ILE A 79 5.61 -13.29 12.48
C ILE A 79 5.66 -13.25 10.95
N LYS A 80 6.41 -12.28 10.41
CA LYS A 80 6.62 -11.95 8.97
C LYS A 80 5.56 -11.07 8.31
N GLY A 81 5.72 -9.77 8.54
CA GLY A 81 5.21 -8.64 7.74
C GLY A 81 5.69 -7.36 8.42
N LEU A 82 6.32 -6.43 7.69
CA LEU A 82 6.70 -5.12 8.25
C LEU A 82 5.43 -4.30 8.52
N SER A 83 4.99 -4.21 9.77
CA SER A 83 3.90 -3.33 10.19
C SER A 83 4.41 -1.90 10.40
N VAL A 84 3.78 -0.89 9.78
CA VAL A 84 4.07 0.53 10.05
C VAL A 84 3.16 1.04 11.19
N LYS A 85 3.77 1.56 12.27
CA LYS A 85 3.07 2.26 13.36
C LYS A 85 3.22 3.77 13.16
N LYS A 86 2.13 4.54 13.28
CA LYS A 86 2.16 6.02 13.26
C LYS A 86 2.24 6.55 14.69
N GLY A 87 3.33 7.24 15.06
CA GLY A 87 3.48 7.94 16.35
C GLY A 87 4.94 8.25 16.71
N ASN A 88 5.16 9.43 17.29
CA ASN A 88 6.48 10.04 17.51
C ASN A 88 7.35 9.26 18.52
N VAL A 89 8.63 9.04 18.16
CA VAL A 89 9.70 8.76 19.13
C VAL A 89 10.95 9.54 18.72
N PHE A 90 11.36 10.49 19.53
CA PHE A 90 12.71 11.06 19.47
C PHE A 90 13.66 10.09 20.17
N ALA A 91 14.53 9.42 19.41
CA ALA A 91 15.93 9.13 19.72
C ALA A 91 16.49 8.16 18.66
N SER A 92 17.34 8.68 17.78
CA SER A 92 18.16 7.97 16.78
C SER A 92 17.43 6.90 15.93
N THR A 93 16.49 7.32 15.08
CA THR A 93 15.89 6.44 14.07
C THR A 93 16.70 6.52 12.78
N PHE A 94 17.31 5.39 12.43
CA PHE A 94 17.74 5.06 11.06
C PHE A 94 16.51 5.22 10.16
N ASN A 95 16.42 6.29 9.36
CA ASN A 95 15.31 6.46 8.42
C ASN A 95 15.51 5.45 7.28
N LEU A 96 14.86 4.30 7.41
CA LEU A 96 14.66 3.38 6.30
C LEU A 96 13.62 4.01 5.38
N ASP A 97 14.07 4.83 4.43
CA ASP A 97 13.24 5.26 3.30
C ASP A 97 12.95 4.03 2.43
N ALA A 98 11.94 3.27 2.83
CA ALA A 98 11.33 2.27 1.99
C ALA A 98 10.56 3.01 0.89
N ARG A 99 11.22 3.25 -0.25
CA ARG A 99 10.54 3.64 -1.49
C ARG A 99 9.76 2.43 -2.00
N ALA A 100 8.62 2.16 -1.38
CA ALA A 100 7.61 1.30 -1.99
C ALA A 100 7.10 2.01 -3.25
N ASN A 101 6.79 1.25 -4.30
CA ASN A 101 5.84 1.75 -5.28
C ASN A 101 4.60 2.20 -4.51
N ALA A 102 4.03 3.36 -4.85
CA ALA A 102 2.78 3.78 -4.25
C ALA A 102 1.79 2.62 -4.38
N VAL A 103 1.44 2.00 -3.27
CA VAL A 103 0.22 1.19 -3.20
C VAL A 103 -0.87 2.21 -3.38
N SER A 104 -1.46 2.27 -4.57
CA SER A 104 -2.73 2.94 -4.73
C SER A 104 -3.68 2.19 -3.81
N VAL A 105 -4.01 2.80 -2.67
CA VAL A 105 -5.34 2.59 -2.12
C VAL A 105 -6.20 3.18 -3.22
N VAL A 106 -6.59 2.35 -4.20
CA VAL A 106 -7.63 2.79 -5.12
C VAL A 106 -8.78 3.04 -4.17
N ASN A 107 -9.06 4.32 -3.98
CA ASN A 107 -10.18 4.82 -3.24
C ASN A 107 -11.40 4.45 -4.10
N SER A 108 -11.65 3.14 -4.21
CA SER A 108 -12.66 2.57 -5.08
C SER A 108 -14.00 3.07 -4.60
N LEU A 109 -14.92 3.22 -5.55
CA LEU A 109 -16.34 3.40 -5.26
C LEU A 109 -16.74 2.43 -4.12
N ALA A 110 -17.31 2.94 -3.05
CA ALA A 110 -17.71 2.10 -1.91
C ALA A 110 -19.03 2.59 -1.35
N ILE A 111 -20.01 1.69 -1.27
CA ILE A 111 -21.31 1.96 -0.65
C ILE A 111 -21.18 1.74 0.86
N SER A 112 -21.63 2.72 1.65
CA SER A 112 -21.70 2.66 3.11
C SER A 112 -23.13 2.64 3.64
N GLY A 113 -24.13 2.98 2.81
CA GLY A 113 -25.54 2.85 3.16
C GLY A 113 -26.47 3.20 2.00
N ILE A 114 -27.71 2.69 2.08
CA ILE A 114 -28.80 3.00 1.17
C ILE A 114 -30.01 3.46 2.00
N SER A 115 -30.59 4.61 1.68
CA SER A 115 -31.66 5.23 2.47
C SER A 115 -32.95 4.40 2.55
N GLN A 116 -33.20 3.54 1.56
CA GLN A 116 -34.32 2.61 1.52
C GLN A 116 -33.87 1.28 0.92
N THR A 117 -34.11 0.19 1.66
CA THR A 117 -33.65 -1.15 1.27
C THR A 117 -34.79 -2.10 0.89
N ASN A 118 -36.06 -1.74 1.10
CA ASN A 118 -37.20 -2.57 0.69
C ASN A 118 -37.99 -1.88 -0.43
N PHE A 119 -38.27 -2.62 -1.50
CA PHE A 119 -39.01 -2.12 -2.66
C PHE A 119 -40.09 -3.13 -3.04
N SER A 120 -41.33 -2.65 -3.20
CA SER A 120 -42.42 -3.44 -3.78
C SER A 120 -42.33 -3.49 -5.30
N LEU A 121 -43.00 -4.45 -5.91
CA LEU A 121 -43.17 -4.52 -7.36
C LEU A 121 -43.86 -3.24 -7.89
N SER A 122 -43.50 -2.82 -9.10
CA SER A 122 -43.99 -1.57 -9.73
C SER A 122 -43.63 -0.28 -8.98
N SER A 123 -42.69 -0.33 -8.03
CA SER A 123 -42.24 0.87 -7.32
C SER A 123 -41.35 1.77 -8.19
N ASN A 124 -41.45 3.07 -7.96
CA ASN A 124 -40.58 4.10 -8.53
C ASN A 124 -40.22 5.07 -7.40
N THR A 125 -38.97 5.02 -6.92
CA THR A 125 -38.58 5.74 -5.69
C THR A 125 -37.17 6.28 -5.79
N THR A 126 -37.00 7.54 -5.38
CA THR A 126 -35.69 8.17 -5.26
C THR A 126 -35.04 7.80 -3.93
N ILE A 127 -33.81 7.32 -4.00
CA ILE A 127 -32.98 6.98 -2.85
C ILE A 127 -31.73 7.85 -2.79
N THR A 128 -31.15 7.90 -1.59
CA THR A 128 -29.79 8.38 -1.37
C THR A 128 -28.90 7.20 -1.03
N ILE A 129 -27.76 7.08 -1.72
CA ILE A 129 -26.68 6.14 -1.41
C ILE A 129 -25.53 6.94 -0.82
N THR A 130 -25.05 6.56 0.36
CA THR A 130 -23.87 7.16 0.99
C THR A 130 -22.67 6.25 0.80
N GLY A 131 -21.48 6.83 0.75
CA GLY A 131 -20.29 6.07 0.40
C GLY A 131 -19.01 6.88 0.39
N ASN A 132 -17.96 6.26 -0.15
CA ASN A 132 -16.68 6.92 -0.37
C ASN A 132 -16.37 6.93 -1.87
N ASN A 133 -15.83 8.07 -2.33
CA ASN A 133 -15.35 8.27 -3.70
C ASN A 133 -16.39 7.97 -4.77
N LEU A 134 -17.67 8.28 -4.51
CA LEU A 134 -18.79 8.03 -5.41
C LEU A 134 -18.69 8.83 -6.73
N GLN A 135 -17.82 9.83 -6.82
CA GLN A 135 -17.56 10.55 -8.07
C GLN A 135 -16.53 9.77 -8.90
N PRO A 136 -16.74 9.54 -10.22
CA PRO A 136 -17.77 10.12 -11.08
C PRO A 136 -18.88 9.13 -11.47
N ALA A 137 -19.48 8.42 -10.51
CA ALA A 137 -20.49 7.40 -10.82
C ALA A 137 -21.62 7.92 -11.72
N THR A 138 -21.96 7.12 -12.72
CA THR A 138 -22.95 7.45 -13.74
C THR A 138 -24.13 6.49 -13.77
N ALA A 139 -23.98 5.29 -13.18
CA ALA A 139 -25.01 4.26 -13.23
C ALA A 139 -25.01 3.37 -11.98
N LEU A 140 -26.12 2.65 -11.81
CA LEU A 140 -26.26 1.57 -10.84
C LEU A 140 -26.52 0.25 -11.58
N ILE A 141 -25.91 -0.81 -11.08
CA ILE A 141 -26.08 -2.19 -11.55
C ILE A 141 -26.71 -3.00 -10.42
N PHE A 142 -27.61 -3.92 -10.78
CA PHE A 142 -28.30 -4.79 -9.82
C PHE A 142 -27.96 -6.25 -10.12
N ILE A 143 -27.50 -6.98 -9.12
CA ILE A 143 -27.23 -8.41 -9.24
C ILE A 143 -28.25 -9.16 -8.39
N ASN A 144 -28.92 -10.14 -8.99
CA ASN A 144 -29.75 -11.06 -8.24
C ASN A 144 -28.87 -12.01 -7.42
N VAL A 145 -29.05 -12.00 -6.09
CA VAL A 145 -28.22 -12.80 -5.17
C VAL A 145 -28.45 -14.29 -5.34
N SER A 146 -29.66 -14.73 -5.68
CA SER A 146 -29.97 -16.16 -5.79
C SER A 146 -29.42 -16.79 -7.07
N THR A 147 -29.35 -16.02 -8.16
CA THR A 147 -28.84 -16.50 -9.46
C THR A 147 -27.42 -16.04 -9.76
N ALA A 148 -26.88 -15.07 -9.01
CA ALA A 148 -25.60 -14.41 -9.27
C ALA A 148 -25.50 -13.77 -10.68
N THR A 149 -26.64 -13.38 -11.26
CA THR A 149 -26.74 -12.75 -12.58
C THR A 149 -27.18 -11.30 -12.49
N LEU A 150 -26.87 -10.51 -13.52
CA LEU A 150 -27.43 -9.17 -13.71
C LEU A 150 -28.97 -9.22 -13.71
N ASP A 151 -29.61 -8.30 -13.00
CA ASP A 151 -31.06 -8.13 -12.97
C ASP A 151 -31.47 -6.89 -13.78
N ASN A 152 -31.85 -7.13 -15.03
CA ASN A 152 -32.27 -6.08 -15.97
C ASN A 152 -33.71 -5.60 -15.75
N SER A 153 -34.47 -6.20 -14.83
CA SER A 153 -35.84 -5.76 -14.55
C SER A 153 -35.91 -4.63 -13.51
N ILE A 154 -34.75 -4.21 -12.98
CA ILE A 154 -34.58 -3.05 -12.11
C ILE A 154 -33.74 -2.01 -12.85
N ALA A 155 -34.24 -0.79 -12.94
CA ALA A 155 -33.55 0.32 -13.58
C ALA A 155 -33.24 1.44 -12.58
N ALA A 156 -32.11 2.11 -12.78
CA ALA A 156 -31.76 3.35 -12.10
C ALA A 156 -31.69 4.50 -13.10
N SER A 157 -32.27 5.64 -12.72
CA SER A 157 -32.23 6.89 -13.50
C SER A 157 -31.88 8.06 -12.59
N ASN A 158 -31.58 9.22 -13.18
CA ASN A 158 -31.25 10.44 -12.45
C ASN A 158 -30.13 10.25 -11.41
N VAL A 159 -29.08 9.51 -11.79
CA VAL A 159 -27.91 9.28 -10.92
C VAL A 159 -27.12 10.57 -10.83
N VAL A 160 -27.13 11.21 -9.65
CA VAL A 160 -26.43 12.47 -9.39
C VAL A 160 -25.58 12.32 -8.14
N VAL A 161 -24.27 12.53 -8.28
CA VAL A 161 -23.31 12.44 -7.18
C VAL A 161 -23.13 13.82 -6.53
N SER A 162 -23.01 13.89 -5.21
CA SER A 162 -22.70 15.13 -4.49
C SER A 162 -21.28 15.63 -4.83
N PRO A 163 -21.02 16.95 -4.77
CA PRO A 163 -19.70 17.52 -5.12
C PRO A 163 -18.52 17.00 -4.29
N ASP A 164 -18.80 16.49 -3.08
CA ASP A 164 -17.80 15.90 -2.18
C ASP A 164 -17.57 14.39 -2.45
N GLY A 165 -18.34 13.78 -3.35
CA GLY A 165 -18.26 12.36 -3.68
C GLY A 165 -18.65 11.42 -2.54
N MET A 166 -19.35 11.91 -1.50
CA MET A 166 -19.74 11.10 -0.33
C MET A 166 -21.17 10.58 -0.40
N SER A 167 -21.98 11.10 -1.32
CA SER A 167 -23.35 10.65 -1.53
C SER A 167 -23.74 10.71 -3.00
N LEU A 168 -24.75 9.93 -3.39
CA LEU A 168 -25.44 10.10 -4.66
C LEU A 168 -26.93 9.90 -4.48
N THR A 169 -27.73 10.53 -5.32
CA THR A 169 -29.16 10.28 -5.46
C THR A 169 -29.43 9.52 -6.74
N ALA A 170 -30.42 8.63 -6.73
CA ALA A 170 -30.86 7.89 -7.91
C ALA A 170 -32.34 7.51 -7.76
N THR A 171 -33.08 7.50 -8.87
CA THR A 171 -34.45 7.01 -8.93
C THR A 171 -34.45 5.55 -9.37
N ILE A 172 -34.87 4.66 -8.48
CA ILE A 172 -34.99 3.21 -8.73
C ILE A 172 -36.39 2.88 -9.20
N THR A 173 -36.49 2.18 -10.32
CA THR A 173 -37.76 1.66 -10.87
C THR A 173 -37.71 0.13 -10.88
N VAL A 174 -38.69 -0.51 -10.23
CA VAL A 174 -38.80 -1.96 -10.13
C VAL A 174 -39.93 -2.46 -11.04
N SER A 175 -39.61 -3.30 -12.02
CA SER A 175 -40.61 -3.90 -12.91
C SER A 175 -41.57 -4.83 -12.15
N PRO A 176 -42.85 -4.96 -12.57
CA PRO A 176 -43.80 -5.93 -12.01
C PRO A 176 -43.38 -7.39 -12.17
N THR A 177 -42.44 -7.67 -13.09
CA THR A 177 -41.93 -9.04 -13.36
C THR A 177 -40.63 -9.35 -12.63
N THR A 178 -40.15 -8.41 -11.80
CA THR A 178 -38.90 -8.59 -11.05
C THR A 178 -39.02 -9.75 -10.08
N SER A 179 -38.01 -10.62 -10.08
CA SER A 179 -37.94 -11.72 -9.11
C SER A 179 -37.83 -11.18 -7.67
N LEU A 180 -38.61 -11.75 -6.75
CA LEU A 180 -38.55 -11.39 -5.33
C LEU A 180 -37.18 -11.75 -4.73
N GLY A 181 -36.86 -11.13 -3.60
CA GLY A 181 -35.65 -11.42 -2.82
C GLY A 181 -34.52 -10.43 -3.03
N THR A 182 -33.35 -10.75 -2.47
CA THR A 182 -32.24 -9.82 -2.30
C THR A 182 -31.53 -9.52 -3.63
N LYS A 183 -31.20 -8.25 -3.82
CA LYS A 183 -30.39 -7.72 -4.92
C LYS A 183 -29.19 -6.98 -4.36
N VAL A 184 -28.03 -7.18 -4.95
CA VAL A 184 -26.83 -6.38 -4.67
C VAL A 184 -26.84 -5.18 -5.61
N VAL A 185 -26.65 -4.00 -5.04
CA VAL A 185 -26.47 -2.73 -5.76
C VAL A 185 -24.99 -2.49 -5.93
N ILE A 186 -24.59 -2.14 -7.15
CA ILE A 186 -23.23 -1.75 -7.50
C ILE A 186 -23.29 -0.36 -8.12
N VAL A 187 -22.48 0.55 -7.60
CA VAL A 187 -22.27 1.86 -8.20
C VAL A 187 -21.16 1.74 -9.23
N THR A 188 -21.35 2.31 -10.41
CA THR A 188 -20.35 2.25 -11.48
C THR A 188 -20.16 3.60 -12.16
N ASP A 189 -18.95 3.83 -12.64
CA ASP A 189 -18.69 4.75 -13.75
C ASP A 189 -18.43 3.92 -15.04
N ASN A 190 -17.94 4.52 -16.13
CA ASN A 190 -17.66 3.79 -17.38
C ASN A 190 -16.40 2.89 -17.34
N VAL A 191 -15.70 2.79 -16.20
CA VAL A 191 -14.39 2.14 -16.04
C VAL A 191 -14.17 1.46 -14.68
N SER A 192 -14.92 1.84 -13.65
CA SER A 192 -14.75 1.45 -12.25
C SER A 192 -16.07 0.96 -11.66
N LEU A 193 -16.00 -0.11 -10.86
CA LEU A 193 -17.13 -0.66 -10.11
C LEU A 193 -16.91 -0.43 -8.61
N SER A 194 -18.00 -0.24 -7.87
CA SER A 194 -17.92 -0.26 -6.42
C SER A 194 -17.58 -1.65 -5.92
N SER A 195 -16.69 -1.74 -4.93
CA SER A 195 -16.43 -3.02 -4.29
C SER A 195 -17.74 -3.58 -3.72
N ALA A 196 -18.02 -4.86 -3.96
CA ALA A 196 -19.15 -5.57 -3.38
C ALA A 196 -18.95 -5.82 -1.86
N GLY A 197 -18.21 -4.93 -1.17
CA GLY A 197 -17.59 -5.11 0.13
C GLY A 197 -18.56 -5.32 1.28
N SER A 198 -18.99 -6.57 1.44
CA SER A 198 -19.24 -7.45 2.61
C SER A 198 -19.29 -6.94 4.06
N SER A 199 -19.10 -5.67 4.44
CA SER A 199 -18.99 -5.39 5.89
C SER A 199 -20.30 -5.44 6.68
N ASN A 200 -21.49 -5.41 6.04
CA ASN A 200 -22.79 -5.32 6.74
C ASN A 200 -24.04 -5.31 5.82
N ASN A 201 -24.03 -5.94 4.65
CA ASN A 201 -25.17 -5.88 3.70
C ASN A 201 -25.59 -4.44 3.27
N SER A 202 -24.73 -3.43 3.45
CA SER A 202 -25.06 -2.02 3.13
C SER A 202 -25.35 -1.75 1.66
N ASN A 203 -24.93 -2.65 0.77
CA ASN A 203 -25.16 -2.56 -0.66
C ASN A 203 -26.27 -3.51 -1.14
N THR A 204 -27.18 -3.93 -0.26
CA THR A 204 -28.28 -4.83 -0.63
C THR A 204 -29.64 -4.15 -0.50
N ILE A 205 -30.52 -4.49 -1.42
CA ILE A 205 -31.95 -4.16 -1.37
C ILE A 205 -32.76 -5.45 -1.48
N GLN A 206 -34.00 -5.43 -1.01
CA GLN A 206 -34.93 -6.53 -1.00
C GLN A 206 -36.14 -6.16 -1.86
N ILE A 207 -36.46 -7.02 -2.83
CA ILE A 207 -37.71 -6.93 -3.57
C ILE A 207 -38.77 -7.75 -2.85
N ILE A 208 -39.83 -7.09 -2.43
CA ILE A 208 -40.99 -7.65 -1.74
C ILE A 208 -42.22 -7.57 -2.65
N PRO A 209 -43.30 -8.33 -2.36
CA PRO A 209 -44.55 -8.21 -3.10
C PRO A 209 -45.08 -6.77 -3.19
#